data_AF-A0AAW2W364-F1
#
_entry.id   AF-A0AAW2W364-F1
#
_cell.length_a   1.000
_cell.length_b   1.000
_cell.length_c   1.000
_cell.angle_alpha   90.00
_cell.angle_beta   90.00
_cell.angle_gamma   90.00
#
_symmetry.space_group_name_H-M   'P 1'
#
loop_
_entity.id
_entity.type
_entity.pdbx_description
1 polymer ?
#
loop_
_entity_poly.entity_id
_entity_poly.type
_entity_poly.pdbx_seq_one_letter_code
_entity_poly.pdbx_strand_id
1 'polypeptide(L)'
;MKKGGGNSERNDDKGRKVGGQDVIKNKKKMKRNMQRLGGRGGLSLEAFANAKTRNDNYNPAIIKKQREFYRNAKYLQKYKRSLKQQQQLDVPSTSERPSEGENETREGDNDVNKNKRSKKNAQSLQELYQKKREEEEKARMEREAMIQAKKEEQQKAEARRRALKEKMLKKTKSGQPVMKYRIEHILETIQAPKS
;
A
#
# COMPACT_ATOMS: atom_id res chain seq x y z
N MET A 1 23.12 -72.72 16.84
CA MET A 1 23.23 -71.85 15.64
C MET A 1 24.23 -70.74 15.95
N LYS A 2 25.14 -70.47 15.02
CA LYS A 2 26.29 -69.55 15.12
C LYS A 2 25.91 -68.16 14.58
N LYS A 3 26.74 -67.16 14.92
CA LYS A 3 26.86 -65.78 14.40
C LYS A 3 26.12 -64.74 15.26
N GLY A 4 26.73 -63.65 15.69
CA GLY A 4 28.08 -63.12 15.47
C GLY A 4 28.08 -61.67 15.93
N GLY A 5 28.85 -61.36 16.96
CA GLY A 5 29.13 -59.98 17.36
C GLY A 5 30.04 -59.33 16.33
N GLY A 6 29.69 -58.11 15.93
CA GLY A 6 30.49 -57.29 15.02
C GLY A 6 30.42 -55.83 15.46
N ASN A 7 31.42 -55.41 16.25
CA ASN A 7 31.80 -54.01 16.36
C ASN A 7 32.23 -53.53 14.97
N SER A 8 31.58 -52.50 14.43
CA SER A 8 32.10 -51.76 13.29
C SER A 8 32.62 -50.42 13.77
N GLU A 9 33.91 -50.39 14.07
CA GLU A 9 34.71 -49.18 14.01
C GLU A 9 34.53 -48.55 12.61
N ARG A 10 34.16 -47.27 12.56
CA ARG A 10 34.36 -46.45 11.36
C ARG A 10 35.40 -45.41 11.71
N ASN A 11 36.64 -45.73 11.38
CA ASN A 11 37.68 -44.73 11.19
C ASN A 11 37.53 -44.09 9.80
N ASP A 12 38.08 -42.88 9.74
CA ASP A 12 38.52 -42.13 8.57
C ASP A 12 37.46 -41.35 7.77
N ASP A 13 37.48 -40.02 7.96
CA ASP A 13 38.06 -39.22 6.88
C ASP A 13 38.77 -37.97 7.42
N LYS A 14 40.10 -37.98 7.28
CA LYS A 14 40.96 -36.83 7.45
C LYS A 14 40.84 -35.95 6.22
N GLY A 15 40.37 -34.73 6.45
CA GLY A 15 40.92 -33.56 5.75
C GLY A 15 40.09 -33.04 4.59
N ARG A 16 39.64 -31.79 4.76
CA ARG A 16 39.82 -30.72 3.78
C ARG A 16 39.37 -29.42 4.42
N LYS A 17 40.35 -28.64 4.93
CA LYS A 17 40.21 -27.19 5.07
C LYS A 17 40.02 -26.63 3.66
N VAL A 18 38.79 -26.61 3.16
CA VAL A 18 38.42 -25.80 2.00
C VAL A 18 37.71 -24.58 2.55
N GLY A 19 38.53 -23.57 2.86
CA GLY A 19 38.08 -22.19 3.00
C GLY A 19 37.54 -21.72 1.65
N GLY A 20 36.32 -22.13 1.33
CA GLY A 20 35.63 -21.76 0.10
C GLY A 20 34.65 -20.65 0.39
N GLN A 21 34.81 -19.50 -0.27
CA GLN A 21 33.79 -18.46 -0.32
C GLN A 21 32.39 -19.04 -0.63
N ASP A 22 32.31 -20.19 -1.28
CA ASP A 22 31.07 -20.86 -1.67
C ASP A 22 30.32 -21.52 -0.50
N VAL A 23 31.02 -22.04 0.52
CA VAL A 23 30.39 -22.49 1.77
C VAL A 23 29.79 -21.29 2.52
N ILE A 24 30.49 -20.15 2.52
CA ILE A 24 30.04 -18.92 3.17
C ILE A 24 28.85 -18.29 2.39
N LYS A 25 28.90 -18.30 1.05
CA LYS A 25 27.79 -17.85 0.18
C LYS A 25 26.54 -18.70 0.41
N ASN A 26 26.68 -20.03 0.50
CA ASN A 26 25.56 -20.93 0.77
C ASN A 26 25.00 -20.76 2.18
N LYS A 27 25.86 -20.57 3.20
CA LYS A 27 25.43 -20.26 4.57
C LYS A 27 24.71 -18.91 4.67
N LYS A 28 25.14 -17.90 3.91
CA LYS A 28 24.45 -16.59 3.80
C LYS A 28 23.10 -16.71 3.10
N LYS A 29 23.00 -17.47 2.00
CA LYS A 29 21.73 -17.76 1.32
C LYS A 29 20.75 -18.51 2.23
N MET A 30 21.21 -19.56 2.92
CA MET A 30 20.41 -20.30 3.90
C MET A 30 19.93 -19.40 5.04
N LYS A 31 20.79 -18.55 5.60
CA LYS A 31 20.39 -17.57 6.63
C LYS A 31 19.34 -16.56 6.13
N ARG A 32 19.47 -16.07 4.90
CA ARG A 32 18.48 -15.17 4.28
C ARG A 32 17.14 -15.87 4.03
N ASN A 33 17.18 -17.12 3.56
CA ASN A 33 15.97 -17.91 3.34
C ASN A 33 15.26 -18.23 4.65
N MET A 34 16.01 -18.55 5.71
CA MET A 34 15.46 -18.71 7.06
C MET A 34 14.82 -17.42 7.57
N GLN A 35 15.43 -16.25 7.36
CA GLN A 35 14.84 -14.96 7.73
C GLN A 35 13.53 -14.66 6.98
N ARG A 36 13.41 -15.07 5.71
CA ARG A 36 12.18 -14.90 4.92
C ARG A 36 11.02 -15.77 5.40
N LEU A 37 11.32 -16.90 6.03
CA LEU A 37 10.35 -17.80 6.67
C LEU A 37 10.15 -17.50 8.18
N GLY A 38 10.63 -16.33 8.65
CA GLY A 38 10.44 -15.86 10.03
C GLY A 38 11.61 -16.15 10.99
N GLY A 39 12.77 -16.55 10.50
CA GLY A 39 14.02 -16.61 11.27
C GLY A 39 14.05 -17.71 12.35
N ARG A 40 14.79 -17.47 13.43
CA ARG A 40 15.02 -18.41 14.56
C ARG A 40 13.79 -18.58 15.49
N GLY A 41 12.66 -18.02 15.08
CA GLY A 41 11.38 -18.03 15.76
C GLY A 41 10.33 -17.62 14.74
N GLY A 42 10.13 -18.47 13.72
CA GLY A 42 9.13 -18.30 12.67
C GLY A 42 7.76 -17.93 13.23
N LEU A 43 6.84 -17.51 12.35
CA LEU A 43 5.45 -17.16 12.70
C LEU A 43 4.98 -18.01 13.89
N SER A 44 4.86 -17.39 15.05
CA SER A 44 4.62 -18.13 16.30
C SER A 44 3.32 -18.92 16.15
N LEU A 45 3.18 -20.04 16.87
CA LEU A 45 1.89 -20.74 16.96
C LEU A 45 0.76 -19.77 17.32
N GLU A 46 1.06 -18.80 18.18
CA GLU A 46 0.21 -17.67 18.49
C GLU A 46 -0.12 -16.79 17.27
N ALA A 47 0.83 -16.51 16.38
CA ALA A 47 0.56 -15.78 15.13
C ALA A 47 -0.38 -16.56 14.19
N PHE A 48 -0.26 -17.90 14.12
CA PHE A 48 -1.18 -18.74 13.34
C PHE A 48 -2.56 -18.85 13.97
N ALA A 49 -2.65 -19.00 15.29
CA ALA A 49 -3.91 -19.01 16.02
C ALA A 49 -4.63 -17.66 15.88
N ASN A 50 -3.88 -16.57 16.00
CA ASN A 50 -4.40 -15.20 15.89
C ASN A 50 -4.67 -14.75 14.45
N ALA A 51 -4.18 -15.46 13.43
CA ALA A 51 -4.45 -15.13 12.03
C ALA A 51 -5.94 -15.29 11.66
N LYS A 52 -6.68 -16.14 12.37
CA LYS A 52 -8.13 -16.34 12.16
C LYS A 52 -9.02 -15.55 13.13
N THR A 53 -8.47 -15.09 14.25
CA THR A 53 -9.23 -14.39 15.31
C THR A 53 -9.01 -12.89 15.32
N ARG A 54 -7.99 -12.38 14.62
CA ARG A 54 -7.88 -10.95 14.34
C ARG A 54 -9.04 -10.56 13.45
N ASN A 55 -9.97 -9.79 13.99
CA ASN A 55 -11.00 -9.12 13.21
C ASN A 55 -10.32 -8.46 12.00
N ASP A 56 -10.69 -8.91 10.80
CA ASP A 56 -10.19 -8.44 9.51
C ASP A 56 -10.63 -6.99 9.25
N ASN A 57 -10.24 -6.08 10.13
CA ASN A 57 -10.31 -4.64 9.92
C ASN A 57 -9.17 -4.22 8.96
N TYR A 58 -9.00 -4.96 7.87
CA TYR A 58 -8.08 -4.66 6.80
C TYR A 58 -8.58 -3.40 6.09
N ASN A 59 -8.10 -2.25 6.55
CA ASN A 59 -8.36 -0.98 5.90
C ASN A 59 -7.14 -0.61 5.03
N PRO A 60 -7.21 -0.78 3.70
CA PRO A 60 -6.09 -0.50 2.81
C PRO A 60 -5.66 0.97 2.85
N ALA A 61 -6.58 1.90 3.18
CA ALA A 61 -6.27 3.33 3.28
C ALA A 61 -5.37 3.65 4.48
N ILE A 62 -5.62 3.02 5.63
CA ILE A 62 -4.78 3.20 6.83
C ILE A 62 -3.39 2.63 6.59
N ILE A 63 -3.30 1.45 5.99
CA ILE A 63 -2.02 0.80 5.64
C ILE A 63 -1.23 1.66 4.66
N LYS A 64 -1.89 2.23 3.63
CA LYS A 64 -1.26 3.12 2.66
C LYS A 64 -0.71 4.39 3.35
N LYS A 65 -1.50 5.03 4.22
CA LYS A 65 -1.09 6.22 4.98
C LYS A 65 0.12 5.95 5.87
N GLN A 66 0.14 4.81 6.57
CA GLN A 66 1.29 4.42 7.40
C GLN A 66 2.56 4.18 6.57
N ARG A 67 2.43 3.51 5.41
CA ARG A 67 3.56 3.27 4.49
C ARG A 67 4.12 4.58 3.96
N GLU A 68 3.26 5.51 3.54
CA GLU A 68 3.65 6.83 3.05
C GLU A 68 4.34 7.65 4.15
N PHE A 69 3.77 7.69 5.36
CA PHE A 69 4.39 8.36 6.51
C PHE A 69 5.82 7.85 6.77
N TYR A 70 6.01 6.53 6.77
CA TYR A 70 7.32 5.93 6.98
C TYR A 70 8.30 6.24 5.84
N ARG A 71 7.83 6.24 4.59
CA ARG A 71 8.65 6.64 3.42
C ARG A 71 9.08 8.10 3.53
N ASN A 72 8.16 8.99 3.89
CA ASN A 72 8.43 10.41 4.05
C ASN A 72 9.41 10.67 5.20
N ALA A 73 9.23 10.02 6.35
CA ALA A 73 10.17 10.09 7.47
C ALA A 73 11.59 9.67 7.05
N LYS A 74 11.72 8.59 6.24
CA LYS A 74 13.00 8.18 5.68
C LYS A 74 13.61 9.23 4.76
N TYR A 75 12.83 9.84 3.89
CA TYR A 75 13.31 10.90 3.00
C TYR A 75 13.77 12.13 3.77
N LEU A 76 13.00 12.56 4.78
CA LEU A 76 13.39 13.66 5.67
C LEU A 76 14.69 13.36 6.41
N GLN A 77 14.85 12.14 6.93
CA GLN A 77 16.08 11.73 7.61
C GLN A 77 17.28 11.70 6.66
N LYS A 78 17.09 11.18 5.44
CA LYS A 78 18.12 11.19 4.39
C LYS A 78 18.52 12.63 4.03
N TYR A 79 17.56 13.53 3.86
CA TYR A 79 17.79 14.94 3.55
C TYR A 79 18.49 15.68 4.70
N LYS A 80 18.04 15.49 5.94
CA LYS A 80 18.72 16.06 7.12
C LYS A 80 20.17 15.56 7.22
N ARG A 81 20.44 14.31 6.83
CA ARG A 81 21.79 13.76 6.81
C ARG A 81 22.65 14.40 5.70
N SER A 82 22.11 14.62 4.51
CA SER A 82 22.85 15.31 3.43
C SER A 82 23.10 16.78 3.76
N LEU A 83 22.15 17.47 4.39
CA LEU A 83 22.36 18.85 4.85
C LEU A 83 23.49 18.95 5.89
N LYS A 84 23.54 18.02 6.85
CA LYS A 84 24.66 17.95 7.80
C LYS A 84 26.01 17.72 7.12
N GLN A 85 26.03 16.91 6.06
CA GLN A 85 27.25 16.66 5.28
C GLN A 85 27.69 17.91 4.51
N GLN A 86 26.75 18.65 3.91
CA GLN A 86 27.04 19.93 3.26
C GLN A 86 27.55 20.97 4.27
N GLN A 87 26.88 21.12 5.41
CA GLN A 87 27.32 22.01 6.48
C GLN A 87 28.71 21.65 7.04
N GLN A 88 29.11 20.38 7.02
CA GLN A 88 30.47 19.98 7.42
C GLN A 88 31.52 20.22 6.32
N LEU A 89 31.11 20.29 5.05
CA LEU A 89 31.98 20.68 3.94
C LEU A 89 32.10 22.21 3.81
N ASP A 90 31.10 22.94 4.26
CA ASP A 90 31.06 24.42 4.26
C ASP A 90 31.74 25.04 5.51
N VAL A 91 32.35 24.23 6.39
CA VAL A 91 33.25 24.73 7.45
C VAL A 91 34.69 24.52 6.97
N PRO A 92 35.31 25.52 6.30
CA PRO A 92 36.74 25.53 6.19
C PRO A 92 37.31 25.75 7.59
N SER A 93 38.08 24.78 8.06
CA SER A 93 39.10 25.03 9.08
C SER A 93 40.11 26.01 8.47
N THR A 94 39.89 27.31 8.58
CA THR A 94 40.93 28.35 8.74
C THR A 94 40.30 29.72 8.94
N SER A 95 40.97 30.45 9.83
CA SER A 95 40.80 31.83 10.26
C SER A 95 40.61 32.87 9.14
N GLU A 96 39.96 33.98 9.55
CA GLU A 96 40.01 35.36 9.01
C GLU A 96 39.01 35.85 7.93
N ARG A 97 38.84 37.17 7.97
CA ARG A 97 37.74 38.08 7.57
C ARG A 97 37.72 38.44 6.05
N PRO A 98 36.70 39.19 5.56
CA PRO A 98 36.42 39.35 4.13
C PRO A 98 37.29 40.44 3.47
N SER A 99 37.64 40.24 2.20
CA SER A 99 38.26 41.27 1.35
C SER A 99 37.74 41.15 -0.08
N GLU A 100 37.32 42.30 -0.61
CA GLU A 100 36.93 42.57 -2.00
C GLU A 100 38.08 42.26 -2.97
N GLY A 101 37.73 41.95 -4.22
CA GLY A 101 38.69 41.71 -5.29
C GLY A 101 37.98 41.45 -6.61
N GLU A 102 37.86 42.51 -7.41
CA GLU A 102 37.40 42.54 -8.80
C GLU A 102 38.11 41.51 -9.68
N ASN A 103 37.44 41.01 -10.72
CA ASN A 103 38.03 40.82 -12.05
C ASN A 103 36.89 40.59 -13.07
N GLU A 104 36.72 41.56 -13.97
CA GLU A 104 35.94 41.43 -15.18
C GLU A 104 36.64 40.46 -16.14
N THR A 105 35.92 39.47 -16.66
CA THR A 105 36.25 38.91 -17.98
C THR A 105 34.98 38.68 -18.77
N ARG A 106 34.83 39.52 -19.77
CA ARG A 106 33.78 39.52 -20.78
C ARG A 106 33.95 38.31 -21.70
N GLU A 107 33.05 37.34 -21.60
CA GLU A 107 32.75 36.36 -22.65
C GLU A 107 31.23 36.38 -22.83
N GLY A 108 30.65 36.63 -24.00
CA GLY A 108 30.94 35.93 -25.25
C GLY A 108 29.72 35.09 -25.63
N ASP A 109 28.61 35.77 -25.91
CA ASP A 109 27.49 35.38 -26.77
C ASP A 109 27.17 33.87 -26.91
N ASN A 110 26.39 33.29 -25.99
CA ASN A 110 25.82 31.94 -26.15
C ASN A 110 24.50 31.69 -25.38
N ASP A 111 23.78 32.73 -24.93
CA ASP A 111 22.60 32.55 -24.07
C ASP A 111 21.22 32.69 -24.75
N VAL A 112 21.17 33.21 -25.99
CA VAL A 112 19.89 33.46 -26.65
C VAL A 112 19.18 32.15 -27.07
N ASN A 113 19.93 31.08 -27.33
CA ASN A 113 19.36 29.82 -27.83
C ASN A 113 18.88 28.85 -26.71
N LYS A 114 19.39 28.99 -25.48
CA LYS A 114 18.92 28.19 -24.32
C LYS A 114 17.52 28.61 -23.86
N ASN A 115 17.22 29.91 -23.93
CA ASN A 115 15.94 30.48 -23.49
C ASN A 115 14.73 30.11 -24.38
N LYS A 116 14.94 29.82 -25.67
CA LYS A 116 13.85 29.34 -26.56
C LYS A 116 13.49 27.87 -26.31
N ARG A 117 14.46 27.03 -25.92
CA ARG A 117 14.22 25.61 -25.56
C ARG A 117 13.58 25.47 -24.18
N SER A 118 13.94 26.30 -23.20
CA SER A 118 13.33 26.28 -21.87
C SER A 118 11.86 26.73 -21.89
N LYS A 119 11.49 27.74 -22.69
CA LYS A 119 10.10 28.17 -22.88
C LYS A 119 9.19 27.10 -23.49
N LYS A 120 9.68 26.34 -24.49
CA LYS A 120 8.93 25.21 -25.08
C LYS A 120 8.75 24.05 -24.08
N ASN A 121 9.77 23.74 -23.28
CA ASN A 121 9.65 22.73 -22.21
C ASN A 121 8.68 23.16 -21.10
N ALA A 122 8.66 24.45 -20.74
CA ALA A 122 7.73 25.00 -19.75
C ALA A 122 6.27 24.92 -20.22
N GLN A 123 6.00 25.16 -21.51
CA GLN A 123 4.68 24.95 -22.11
C GLN A 123 4.28 23.46 -22.06
N SER A 124 5.19 22.54 -22.37
CA SER A 124 4.89 21.09 -22.28
C SER A 124 4.58 20.60 -20.85
N LEU A 125 5.22 21.19 -19.84
CA LEU A 125 4.95 20.91 -18.43
C LEU A 125 3.54 21.38 -18.04
N GLN A 126 3.16 22.59 -18.46
CA GLN A 126 1.83 23.15 -18.21
C GLN A 126 0.74 22.28 -18.84
N GLU A 127 0.94 21.80 -20.07
CA GLU A 127 0.01 20.89 -20.76
C GLU A 127 -0.15 19.56 -20.02
N LEU A 128 0.95 19.01 -19.47
CA LEU A 128 0.93 17.79 -18.66
C LEU A 128 0.10 17.96 -17.37
N TYR A 129 0.21 19.10 -16.70
CA TYR A 129 -0.58 19.41 -15.51
C TYR A 129 -2.06 19.61 -15.83
N GLN A 130 -2.38 20.26 -16.95
CA GLN A 130 -3.76 20.45 -17.39
C GLN A 130 -4.41 19.11 -17.73
N LYS A 131 -3.74 18.25 -18.52
CA LYS A 131 -4.24 16.91 -18.83
C LYS A 131 -4.50 16.07 -17.59
N LYS A 132 -3.56 16.07 -16.63
CA LYS A 132 -3.71 15.33 -15.37
C LYS A 132 -4.91 15.82 -14.56
N ARG A 133 -5.15 17.14 -14.53
CA ARG A 133 -6.29 17.73 -13.83
C ARG A 133 -7.61 17.34 -14.48
N GLU A 134 -7.68 17.39 -15.80
CA GLU A 134 -8.87 16.98 -16.56
C GLU A 134 -9.20 15.49 -16.37
N GLU A 135 -8.19 14.62 -16.37
CA GLU A 135 -8.37 13.19 -16.09
C GLU A 135 -8.86 12.95 -14.66
N GLU A 136 -8.31 13.67 -13.68
CA GLU A 136 -8.75 13.54 -12.29
C GLU A 136 -10.19 14.07 -12.09
N GLU A 137 -10.56 15.17 -12.72
CA GLU A 137 -11.92 15.72 -12.67
C GLU A 137 -12.92 14.78 -13.34
N LYS A 138 -12.59 14.19 -14.50
CA LYS A 138 -13.42 13.15 -15.14
C LYS A 138 -13.58 11.91 -14.25
N ALA A 139 -12.50 11.42 -13.66
CA ALA A 139 -12.55 10.28 -12.74
C ALA A 139 -13.37 10.58 -11.47
N ARG A 140 -13.40 11.84 -11.00
CA ARG A 140 -14.27 12.26 -9.90
C ARG A 140 -15.74 12.25 -10.33
N MET A 141 -16.06 12.83 -11.49
CA MET A 141 -17.43 12.83 -12.02
C MET A 141 -17.98 11.41 -12.25
N GLU A 142 -17.19 10.51 -12.82
CA GLU A 142 -17.61 9.11 -13.03
C GLU A 142 -17.89 8.39 -11.71
N ARG A 143 -17.06 8.61 -10.69
CA ARG A 143 -17.27 8.03 -9.35
C ARG A 143 -18.50 8.61 -8.67
N GLU A 144 -18.69 9.92 -8.75
CA GLU A 144 -19.87 10.58 -8.18
C GLU A 144 -21.15 10.10 -8.86
N ALA A 145 -21.15 9.96 -10.19
CA ALA A 145 -22.27 9.40 -10.94
C ALA A 145 -22.57 7.95 -10.50
N MET A 146 -21.55 7.11 -10.34
CA MET A 146 -21.73 5.73 -9.89
C MET A 146 -22.29 5.65 -8.45
N ILE A 147 -21.83 6.55 -7.57
CA ILE A 147 -22.33 6.65 -6.19
C ILE A 147 -23.77 7.14 -6.18
N GLN A 148 -24.12 8.13 -7.00
CA GLN A 148 -25.49 8.63 -7.12
C GLN A 148 -26.43 7.54 -7.63
N ALA A 149 -26.07 6.83 -8.71
CA ALA A 149 -26.86 5.73 -9.25
C ALA A 149 -27.11 4.64 -8.18
N LYS A 150 -26.07 4.24 -7.45
CA LYS A 150 -26.20 3.27 -6.36
C LYS A 150 -27.08 3.79 -5.21
N LYS A 151 -26.99 5.07 -4.88
CA LYS A 151 -27.81 5.71 -3.85
C LYS A 151 -29.29 5.74 -4.26
N GLU A 152 -29.59 6.06 -5.52
CA GLU A 152 -30.95 6.04 -6.05
C GLU A 152 -31.55 4.63 -6.05
N GLU A 153 -30.75 3.62 -6.44
CA GLU A 153 -31.19 2.22 -6.39
C GLU A 153 -31.53 1.81 -4.95
N GLN A 154 -30.68 2.13 -3.99
CA GLN A 154 -30.92 1.87 -2.57
C GLN A 154 -32.16 2.61 -2.06
N GLN A 155 -32.36 3.87 -2.43
CA GLN A 155 -33.54 4.64 -2.04
C GLN A 155 -34.82 4.04 -2.65
N LYS A 156 -34.79 3.58 -3.90
CA LYS A 156 -35.92 2.89 -4.54
C LYS A 156 -36.24 1.57 -3.84
N ALA A 157 -35.24 0.76 -3.53
CA ALA A 157 -35.41 -0.48 -2.79
C ALA A 157 -35.95 -0.24 -1.37
N GLU A 158 -35.43 0.79 -0.68
CA GLU A 158 -35.91 1.18 0.64
C GLU A 158 -37.34 1.73 0.59
N ALA A 159 -37.68 2.55 -0.40
CA ALA A 159 -39.04 3.06 -0.58
C ALA A 159 -40.04 1.90 -0.79
N ARG A 160 -39.68 0.92 -1.62
CA ARG A 160 -40.47 -0.32 -1.80
C ARG A 160 -40.63 -1.07 -0.48
N ARG A 161 -39.54 -1.26 0.27
CA ARG A 161 -39.55 -1.91 1.60
C ARG A 161 -40.46 -1.17 2.59
N ARG A 162 -40.37 0.15 2.65
CA ARG A 162 -41.19 1.00 3.54
C ARG A 162 -42.67 0.92 3.17
N ALA A 163 -43.01 1.02 1.89
CA ALA A 163 -44.40 0.92 1.43
C ALA A 163 -45.01 -0.46 1.74
N LEU A 164 -44.26 -1.54 1.52
CA LEU A 164 -44.69 -2.89 1.92
C LEU A 164 -44.89 -2.99 3.44
N LYS A 165 -43.94 -2.49 4.22
CA LYS A 165 -44.02 -2.48 5.69
C LYS A 165 -45.23 -1.70 6.20
N GLU A 166 -45.51 -0.55 5.60
CA GLU A 166 -46.68 0.27 5.94
C GLU A 166 -47.99 -0.49 5.68
N LYS A 167 -48.13 -1.15 4.52
CA LYS A 167 -49.28 -2.01 4.23
C LYS A 167 -49.42 -3.15 5.25
N MET A 168 -48.31 -3.80 5.64
CA MET A 168 -48.31 -4.89 6.62
C MET A 168 -48.69 -4.45 8.05
N LEU A 169 -48.43 -3.18 8.40
CA LEU A 169 -48.75 -2.60 9.71
C LEU A 169 -50.21 -2.15 9.83
N LYS A 170 -50.97 -2.09 8.73
CA LYS A 170 -52.38 -1.71 8.76
C LYS A 170 -53.19 -2.73 9.56
N LYS A 171 -54.05 -2.21 10.44
CA LYS A 171 -54.94 -2.98 11.32
C LYS A 171 -56.40 -2.65 11.05
N THR A 172 -57.27 -3.62 11.30
CA THR A 172 -58.72 -3.46 11.29
C THR A 172 -59.19 -2.72 12.55
N LYS A 173 -60.48 -2.37 12.62
CA LYS A 173 -61.08 -1.69 13.79
C LYS A 173 -60.89 -2.47 15.11
N SER A 174 -60.79 -3.81 15.04
CA SER A 174 -60.54 -4.69 16.18
C SER A 174 -59.04 -4.90 16.48
N GLY A 175 -58.13 -4.26 15.74
CA GLY A 175 -56.69 -4.34 15.96
C GLY A 175 -55.99 -5.51 15.27
N GLN A 176 -56.72 -6.39 14.59
CA GLN A 176 -56.15 -7.50 13.81
C GLN A 176 -55.47 -6.97 12.53
N PRO A 177 -54.39 -7.58 12.02
CA PRO A 177 -53.77 -7.16 10.77
C PRO A 177 -54.76 -7.29 9.61
N VAL A 178 -54.74 -6.33 8.68
CA VAL A 178 -55.60 -6.37 7.49
C VAL A 178 -55.16 -7.52 6.59
N MET A 179 -55.98 -8.58 6.52
CA MET A 179 -55.65 -9.82 5.83
C MET A 179 -55.41 -9.65 4.33
N LYS A 180 -56.08 -8.68 3.67
CA LYS A 180 -55.88 -8.36 2.25
C LYS A 180 -54.38 -8.22 1.91
N TYR A 181 -53.69 -7.31 2.60
CA TYR A 181 -52.28 -7.05 2.32
C TYR A 181 -51.40 -8.25 2.71
N ARG A 182 -51.76 -8.97 3.78
CA ARG A 182 -50.97 -10.11 4.26
C ARG A 182 -51.02 -11.28 3.29
N ILE A 183 -52.19 -11.54 2.71
CA ILE A 183 -52.39 -12.54 1.66
C ILE A 183 -51.64 -12.13 0.38
N GLU A 184 -51.76 -10.86 -0.05
CA GLU A 184 -50.98 -10.34 -1.19
C GLU A 184 -49.48 -10.59 -1.03
N HIS A 185 -48.91 -10.31 0.15
CA HIS A 185 -47.49 -10.56 0.42
C HIS A 185 -47.13 -12.05 0.38
N ILE A 186 -47.94 -12.92 0.97
CA ILE A 186 -47.72 -14.38 0.93
C ILE A 186 -47.72 -14.86 -0.53
N LEU A 187 -48.67 -14.43 -1.35
CA LEU A 187 -48.73 -14.79 -2.76
C LEU A 187 -47.50 -14.31 -3.54
N GLU A 188 -47.06 -13.06 -3.31
CA GLU A 188 -45.85 -12.51 -3.93
C GLU A 188 -44.59 -13.32 -3.54
N THR A 189 -44.46 -13.73 -2.27
CA THR A 189 -43.33 -14.57 -1.82
C THR A 189 -43.35 -15.99 -2.38
N ILE A 190 -44.53 -16.54 -2.69
CA ILE A 190 -44.67 -17.87 -3.29
C ILE A 190 -44.38 -17.81 -4.80
N GLN A 191 -44.79 -16.73 -5.48
CA GLN A 191 -44.61 -16.57 -6.92
C GLN A 191 -43.20 -16.09 -7.32
N ALA A 192 -42.46 -15.45 -6.40
CA ALA A 192 -41.08 -15.08 -6.66
C ALA A 192 -40.25 -16.35 -6.92
N PRO A 193 -39.59 -16.48 -8.09
CA PRO A 193 -38.75 -17.63 -8.37
C PRO A 193 -37.65 -17.71 -7.30
N LYS A 194 -37.51 -18.87 -6.67
CA LYS A 194 -36.40 -19.13 -5.74
C LYS A 194 -35.09 -19.02 -6.53
N SER A 195 -34.40 -17.90 -6.39
CA SER A 195 -33.05 -17.67 -6.93
C SER A 195 -32.00 -18.34 -6.07
#